data_AF-A0A928LE71-F1
#
_entry.id   AF-A0A928LE71-F1
#
_cell.length_a   1.000
_cell.length_b   1.000
_cell.length_c   1.000
_cell.angle_alpha   90.00
_cell.angle_beta   90.00
_cell.angle_gamma   90.00
#
_symmetry.space_group_name_H-M   'P 1'
#
loop_
_entity.id
_entity.type
_entity.pdbx_description
1 polymer ?
#
loop_
_entity_poly.entity_id
_entity_poly.type
_entity_poly.pdbx_seq_one_letter_code
_entity_poly.pdbx_strand_id
1 'polypeptide(L)'
;MIIAKANLNKNRRIAFENKGFLCGQKLGIIPSFRFGLFSMAYNGCGVIAAYNALLYLNKPKPLCEVIYFMERHKVFFGVFGWNPYALMKIRDFSETHSRRVKNYNELEGADAFIITSWNGKPFLSGSHTVFCTKDVNGAITVYNNYSRDSMPRKYKSFKEMIGDEVIISAYIITE
;
A
#
# COMPACT_ATOMS: atom_id res chain seq x y z
N MET A 1 15.13 -11.05 -11.57
CA MET A 1 15.34 -11.79 -10.30
C MET A 1 16.57 -11.31 -9.51
N ILE A 2 17.65 -10.88 -10.18
CA ILE A 2 18.91 -10.44 -9.54
C ILE A 2 18.73 -9.18 -8.67
N ILE A 3 18.11 -8.12 -9.20
CA ILE A 3 17.88 -6.85 -8.45
C ILE A 3 17.08 -7.10 -7.16
N ALA A 4 16.03 -7.91 -7.22
CA ALA A 4 15.18 -8.21 -6.06
C ALA A 4 15.97 -8.89 -4.93
N LYS A 5 16.85 -9.85 -5.27
CA LYS A 5 17.72 -10.53 -4.29
C LYS A 5 18.76 -9.57 -3.70
N ALA A 6 19.38 -8.72 -4.53
CA ALA A 6 20.33 -7.71 -4.06
C ALA A 6 19.65 -6.70 -3.11
N ASN A 7 18.46 -6.22 -3.47
CA ASN A 7 17.67 -5.33 -2.62
C ASN A 7 17.25 -6.02 -1.33
N LEU A 8 16.82 -7.28 -1.35
CA LEU A 8 16.51 -8.03 -0.13
C LEU A 8 17.72 -8.09 0.80
N ASN A 9 18.90 -8.45 0.29
CA ASN A 9 20.12 -8.53 1.09
C ASN A 9 20.52 -7.18 1.69
N LYS A 10 20.32 -6.08 0.95
CA LYS A 10 20.55 -4.71 1.46
C LYS A 10 19.52 -4.32 2.51
N ASN A 11 18.25 -4.54 2.22
CA ASN A 11 17.12 -4.15 3.08
C ASN A 11 17.12 -4.93 4.40
N ARG A 12 17.55 -6.20 4.41
CA ARG A 12 17.71 -7.00 5.64
C ARG A 12 18.72 -6.43 6.64
N ARG A 13 19.65 -5.59 6.19
CA ARG A 13 20.65 -4.94 7.06
C ARG A 13 20.09 -3.69 7.75
N ILE A 14 18.89 -3.25 7.38
CA ILE A 14 18.26 -2.09 7.97
C ILE A 14 17.47 -2.56 9.19
N ALA A 15 17.91 -2.15 10.38
CA ALA A 15 17.16 -2.37 11.61
C ALA A 15 15.87 -1.56 11.55
N PHE A 16 14.73 -2.26 11.48
CA PHE A 16 13.42 -1.66 11.45
C PHE A 16 12.47 -2.50 12.29
N GLU A 17 12.18 -2.01 13.49
CA GLU A 17 11.19 -2.57 14.38
C GLU A 17 10.02 -1.59 14.44
N ASN A 18 8.95 -1.93 13.73
CA ASN A 18 7.71 -1.18 13.81
C ASN A 18 6.56 -2.15 14.02
N LYS A 19 5.77 -1.90 15.07
CA LYS A 19 4.59 -2.71 15.40
C LYS A 19 3.27 -2.01 14.99
N GLY A 20 3.33 -0.78 14.49
CA GLY A 20 2.16 -0.01 14.09
C GLY A 20 2.05 0.24 12.59
N PHE A 21 0.94 0.81 12.17
CA PHE A 21 0.72 1.23 10.79
C PHE A 21 1.68 2.36 10.38
N LEU A 22 2.11 2.31 9.11
CA LEU A 22 2.98 3.28 8.48
C LEU A 22 2.19 4.36 7.75
N CYS A 23 2.54 5.63 8.00
CA CYS A 23 1.81 6.78 7.46
C CYS A 23 2.53 7.54 6.35
N GLY A 24 3.82 7.27 6.07
CA GLY A 24 4.54 8.03 5.06
C GLY A 24 5.80 7.34 4.57
N GLN A 25 5.98 7.25 3.25
CA GLN A 25 7.15 6.61 2.63
C GLN A 25 8.43 7.44 2.70
N LYS A 26 8.32 8.74 3.00
CA LYS A 26 9.45 9.66 3.15
C LYS A 26 9.82 9.91 4.61
N LEU A 27 9.36 9.07 5.54
CA LEU A 27 9.56 9.25 6.98
C LEU A 27 10.51 8.24 7.59
N GLY A 28 11.26 8.72 8.60
CA GLY A 28 12.16 7.91 9.40
C GLY A 28 13.13 7.11 8.52
N ILE A 29 13.18 5.80 8.80
CA ILE A 29 14.10 4.88 8.12
C ILE A 29 13.55 4.31 6.79
N ILE A 30 12.27 4.56 6.47
CA ILE A 30 11.62 4.00 5.27
C ILE A 30 12.36 4.37 3.97
N PRO A 31 12.83 5.61 3.76
CA PRO A 31 13.64 5.99 2.58
C PRO A 31 14.92 5.16 2.37
N SER A 32 15.46 4.54 3.42
CA SER A 32 16.69 3.75 3.32
C SER A 32 16.47 2.41 2.60
N PHE A 33 15.23 1.93 2.56
CA PHE A 33 14.85 0.71 1.85
C PHE A 33 14.83 0.91 0.33
N ARG A 34 15.15 -0.15 -0.42
CA ARG A 34 15.16 -0.18 -1.89
C ARG A 34 14.01 -1.01 -2.45
N PHE A 35 13.42 -0.52 -3.53
CA PHE A 35 12.39 -1.20 -4.32
C PHE A 35 12.62 -0.95 -5.81
N GLY A 36 12.96 -2.01 -6.54
CA GLY A 36 13.44 -1.90 -7.91
C GLY A 36 14.78 -1.15 -7.98
N LEU A 37 14.90 -0.18 -8.87
CA LEU A 37 16.10 0.67 -8.96
C LEU A 37 16.08 1.87 -8.00
N PHE A 38 14.98 2.09 -7.28
CA PHE A 38 14.74 3.31 -6.51
C PHE A 38 14.67 3.04 -4.99
N SER A 39 14.71 4.13 -4.23
CA SER A 39 14.35 4.13 -2.81
C SER A 39 12.83 4.04 -2.64
N MET A 40 12.37 3.46 -1.54
CA MET A 40 10.95 3.50 -1.14
C MET A 40 10.40 4.93 -1.00
N ALA A 41 11.25 5.95 -0.82
CA ALA A 41 10.83 7.34 -0.86
C ALA A 41 10.20 7.76 -2.20
N TYR A 42 10.56 7.08 -3.29
CA TYR A 42 10.07 7.35 -4.65
C TYR A 42 8.80 6.56 -4.97
N ASN A 43 8.78 5.25 -4.70
CA ASN A 43 7.78 4.32 -5.20
C ASN A 43 7.25 3.33 -4.15
N GLY A 44 7.31 3.69 -2.86
CA GLY A 44 6.98 2.81 -1.75
C GLY A 44 5.52 2.74 -1.33
N CYS A 45 4.61 3.56 -1.89
CA CYS A 45 3.22 3.69 -1.42
C CYS A 45 2.47 2.35 -1.42
N GLY A 46 2.58 1.58 -2.51
CA GLY A 46 1.98 0.24 -2.58
C GLY A 46 2.55 -0.74 -1.55
N VAL A 47 3.85 -0.65 -1.27
CA VAL A 47 4.51 -1.49 -0.25
C VAL A 47 4.01 -1.16 1.14
N ILE A 48 3.87 0.12 1.45
CA ILE A 48 3.34 0.56 2.74
C ILE A 48 1.89 0.13 2.91
N ALA A 49 1.06 0.29 1.87
CA ALA A 49 -0.33 -0.14 1.93
C ALA A 49 -0.45 -1.66 2.15
N ALA A 50 0.34 -2.46 1.43
CA ALA A 50 0.38 -3.91 1.63
C ALA A 50 0.90 -4.30 3.03
N TYR A 51 1.95 -3.65 3.52
CA TYR A 51 2.47 -3.87 4.88
C TYR A 51 1.40 -3.57 5.94
N ASN A 52 0.71 -2.45 5.81
CA ASN A 52 -0.37 -2.07 6.72
C ASN A 52 -1.53 -3.05 6.67
N ALA A 53 -1.94 -3.51 5.49
CA ALA A 53 -2.99 -4.52 5.37
C ALA A 53 -2.60 -5.85 6.02
N LEU A 54 -1.34 -6.29 5.91
CA LEU A 54 -0.86 -7.48 6.62
C LEU A 54 -0.87 -7.31 8.14
N LEU A 55 -0.53 -6.12 8.65
CA LEU A 55 -0.67 -5.81 10.07
C LEU A 55 -2.14 -5.87 10.53
N TYR A 56 -3.06 -5.32 9.73
CA TYR A 56 -4.49 -5.34 10.03
C TYR A 56 -5.04 -6.78 10.08
N LEU A 57 -4.60 -7.64 9.16
CA LEU A 57 -4.95 -9.07 9.12
C LEU A 57 -4.25 -9.91 10.20
N ASN A 58 -3.55 -9.29 11.16
CA ASN A 58 -2.76 -9.96 12.18
C ASN A 58 -1.74 -10.98 11.61
N LYS A 59 -1.21 -10.69 10.42
CA LYS A 59 -0.18 -11.48 9.71
C LYS A 59 1.09 -10.63 9.53
N PRO A 60 1.70 -10.12 10.62
CA PRO A 60 2.85 -9.22 10.52
C PRO A 60 4.03 -9.90 9.81
N LYS A 61 4.68 -9.15 8.91
CA LYS A 61 5.90 -9.55 8.21
C LYS A 61 6.94 -8.45 8.31
N PRO A 62 8.24 -8.76 8.33
CA PRO A 62 9.28 -7.75 8.18
C PRO A 62 9.08 -6.95 6.89
N LEU A 63 9.23 -5.63 6.94
CA LEU A 63 9.04 -4.77 5.77
C LEU A 63 9.91 -5.19 4.57
N CYS A 64 11.13 -5.67 4.83
CA CYS A 64 12.03 -6.18 3.78
C CYS A 64 11.48 -7.40 3.04
N GLU A 65 10.68 -8.25 3.69
CA GLU A 65 10.02 -9.39 3.06
C GLU A 65 8.84 -8.93 2.20
N VAL A 66 8.03 -8.00 2.71
CA VAL A 66 6.92 -7.40 1.94
C VAL A 66 7.45 -6.75 0.66
N ILE A 67 8.52 -5.95 0.76
CA ILE A 67 9.22 -5.36 -0.39
C ILE A 67 9.63 -6.45 -1.39
N TYR A 68 10.23 -7.54 -0.90
CA TYR A 68 10.73 -8.61 -1.75
C TYR A 68 9.61 -9.39 -2.47
N PHE A 69 8.45 -9.56 -1.85
CA PHE A 69 7.29 -10.14 -2.53
C PHE A 69 6.79 -9.20 -3.62
N MET A 70 6.64 -7.92 -3.31
CA MET A 70 6.14 -6.92 -4.26
C MET A 70 7.11 -6.64 -5.40
N GLU A 71 8.41 -6.87 -5.21
CA GLU A 71 9.44 -6.77 -6.26
C GLU A 71 9.13 -7.66 -7.47
N ARG A 72 8.39 -8.76 -7.29
CA ARG A 72 7.98 -9.65 -8.39
C ARG A 72 6.88 -9.05 -9.26
N HIS A 73 6.20 -8.02 -8.74
CA HIS A 73 5.08 -7.35 -9.38
C HIS A 73 5.36 -5.86 -9.63
N LYS A 74 6.64 -5.44 -9.56
CA LYS A 74 7.05 -4.08 -9.92
C LYS A 74 6.85 -3.81 -11.40
N VAL A 75 6.44 -2.59 -11.73
CA VAL A 75 6.24 -2.16 -13.12
C VAL A 75 7.48 -1.42 -13.59
N PHE A 76 8.02 -1.82 -14.76
CA PHE A 76 9.19 -1.21 -15.40
C PHE A 76 10.35 -0.95 -14.42
N PHE A 77 10.89 -2.02 -13.83
CA PHE A 77 11.97 -1.96 -12.82
C PHE A 77 11.68 -1.09 -11.58
N GLY A 78 10.40 -0.79 -11.30
CA GLY A 78 9.97 0.04 -10.19
C GLY A 78 9.80 1.52 -10.54
N VAL A 79 10.05 1.95 -11.78
CA VAL A 79 9.83 3.36 -12.20
C VAL A 79 8.38 3.77 -11.95
N PHE A 80 7.43 2.90 -12.28
CA PHE A 80 6.01 3.14 -12.05
C PHE A 80 5.51 2.47 -10.74
N GLY A 81 6.43 2.14 -9.84
CA GLY A 81 6.13 1.41 -8.61
C GLY A 81 5.71 -0.03 -8.87
N TRP A 82 4.50 -0.37 -8.43
CA TRP A 82 3.98 -1.74 -8.39
C TRP A 82 2.73 -1.90 -9.26
N ASN A 83 2.43 -3.14 -9.66
CA ASN A 83 1.21 -3.45 -10.40
C ASN A 83 0.03 -3.51 -9.41
N PRO A 84 -0.90 -2.55 -9.43
CA PRO A 84 -2.00 -2.49 -8.47
C PRO A 84 -2.96 -3.68 -8.60
N TYR A 85 -2.93 -4.42 -9.70
CA TYR A 85 -3.73 -5.63 -9.91
C TYR A 85 -3.10 -6.91 -9.33
N ALA A 86 -1.94 -6.82 -8.69
CA ALA A 86 -1.18 -7.98 -8.23
C ALA A 86 -1.29 -8.27 -6.73
N LEU A 87 -2.11 -7.52 -5.97
CA LEU A 87 -2.19 -7.69 -4.51
C LEU A 87 -2.51 -9.15 -4.11
N MET A 88 -3.53 -9.74 -4.74
CA MET A 88 -3.97 -11.11 -4.48
C MET A 88 -2.98 -12.19 -4.96
N LYS A 89 -1.87 -11.81 -5.62
CA LYS A 89 -0.80 -12.76 -5.96
C LYS A 89 0.17 -12.97 -4.79
N ILE A 90 0.09 -12.14 -3.76
CA ILE A 90 0.81 -12.34 -2.50
C ILE A 90 0.05 -13.39 -1.71
N ARG A 91 0.75 -14.48 -1.38
CA ARG A 91 0.18 -15.66 -0.72
C ARG A 91 -0.62 -15.31 0.54
N ASP A 92 -0.07 -14.44 1.37
CA ASP A 92 -0.69 -14.03 2.64
C ASP A 92 -2.06 -13.34 2.46
N PHE A 93 -2.32 -12.70 1.30
CA PHE A 93 -3.64 -12.16 0.96
C PHE A 93 -4.55 -13.19 0.27
N SER A 94 -3.98 -14.13 -0.49
CA SER A 94 -4.78 -15.18 -1.16
C SER A 94 -5.35 -16.23 -0.20
N GLU A 95 -4.78 -16.33 1.00
CA GLU A 95 -5.25 -17.23 2.06
C GLU A 95 -6.34 -16.60 2.96
N THR A 96 -6.80 -15.38 2.63
CA THR A 96 -7.87 -14.69 3.37
C THR A 96 -9.10 -14.50 2.49
N HIS A 97 -10.19 -13.98 3.06
CA HIS A 97 -11.36 -13.58 2.26
C HIS A 97 -11.19 -12.23 1.53
N SER A 98 -9.97 -11.67 1.53
CA SER A 98 -9.64 -10.45 0.81
C SER A 98 -9.86 -10.61 -0.70
N ARG A 99 -10.31 -9.56 -1.37
CA ARG A 99 -10.62 -9.64 -2.81
C ARG A 99 -10.60 -8.28 -3.51
N ARG A 100 -10.33 -8.31 -4.81
CA ARG A 100 -10.52 -7.13 -5.67
C ARG A 100 -12.01 -6.88 -5.87
N VAL A 101 -12.41 -5.62 -5.76
CA VAL A 101 -13.78 -5.19 -6.11
C VAL A 101 -13.80 -4.56 -7.50
N LYS A 102 -14.91 -4.74 -8.21
CA LYS A 102 -15.19 -4.04 -9.47
C LYS A 102 -16.17 -2.88 -9.26
N ASN A 103 -17.10 -3.04 -8.32
CA ASN A 103 -18.00 -1.99 -7.89
C ASN A 103 -17.45 -1.36 -6.61
N TYR A 104 -17.03 -0.10 -6.68
CA TYR A 104 -16.41 0.58 -5.54
C TYR A 104 -17.39 0.93 -4.43
N ASN A 105 -18.71 0.88 -4.66
CA ASN A 105 -19.71 1.02 -3.61
C ASN A 105 -19.63 -0.13 -2.59
N GLU A 106 -19.07 -1.28 -2.97
CA GLU A 106 -18.81 -2.39 -2.03
C GLU A 106 -17.86 -1.97 -0.89
N LEU A 107 -17.02 -0.94 -1.10
CA LEU A 107 -16.12 -0.42 -0.08
C LEU A 107 -16.88 0.28 1.05
N GLU A 108 -18.13 0.71 0.85
CA GLU A 108 -18.95 1.31 1.91
C GLU A 108 -19.28 0.31 3.02
N GLY A 109 -19.40 -0.98 2.69
CA GLY A 109 -19.61 -2.06 3.66
C GLY A 109 -18.34 -2.70 4.21
N ALA A 110 -17.16 -2.27 3.77
CA ALA A 110 -15.89 -2.87 4.18
C ALA A 110 -15.27 -2.18 5.39
N ASP A 111 -14.73 -2.97 6.33
CA ASP A 111 -14.00 -2.49 7.51
C ASP A 111 -12.57 -2.03 7.18
N ALA A 112 -11.94 -2.67 6.19
CA ALA A 112 -10.64 -2.27 5.69
C ALA A 112 -10.52 -2.49 4.18
N PHE A 113 -9.75 -1.62 3.53
CA PHE A 113 -9.53 -1.71 2.09
C PHE A 113 -8.22 -1.07 1.66
N ILE A 114 -7.73 -1.49 0.49
CA ILE A 114 -6.66 -0.81 -0.23
C ILE A 114 -7.26 -0.19 -1.48
N ILE A 115 -6.94 1.08 -1.74
CA ILE A 115 -7.35 1.78 -2.95
C ILE A 115 -6.13 2.34 -3.67
N THR A 116 -6.13 2.25 -4.99
CA THR A 116 -5.17 2.91 -5.85
C THR A 116 -5.90 3.83 -6.80
N SER A 117 -5.50 5.09 -6.85
CA SER A 117 -6.08 6.14 -7.69
C SER A 117 -4.98 6.90 -8.45
N TRP A 118 -5.39 7.67 -9.44
CA TRP A 118 -4.52 8.69 -10.06
C TRP A 118 -4.51 9.95 -9.22
N ASN A 119 -3.34 10.56 -9.01
CA ASN A 119 -3.21 11.86 -8.32
C ASN A 119 -3.76 13.05 -9.15
N GLY A 120 -4.32 12.79 -10.32
CA GLY A 120 -4.73 13.79 -11.29
C GLY A 120 -5.20 13.13 -12.57
N LYS A 121 -4.84 13.70 -13.72
CA LYS A 121 -5.27 13.17 -15.03
C LYS A 121 -4.72 11.75 -15.26
N PRO A 122 -5.57 10.77 -15.63
CA PRO A 122 -5.12 9.42 -15.96
C PRO A 122 -4.00 9.42 -17.00
N PHE A 123 -2.99 8.56 -16.80
CA PHE A 123 -1.80 8.41 -17.66
C PHE A 123 -0.85 9.61 -17.76
N LEU A 124 -1.25 10.79 -17.28
CA LEU A 124 -0.43 12.01 -17.24
C LEU A 124 0.05 12.36 -15.82
N SER A 125 -0.43 11.64 -14.81
CA SER A 125 -0.06 11.79 -13.40
C SER A 125 0.43 10.47 -12.82
N GLY A 126 1.14 10.52 -11.69
CA GLY A 126 1.47 9.31 -10.94
C GLY A 126 0.23 8.72 -10.27
N SER A 127 0.27 7.41 -9.98
CA SER A 127 -0.73 6.77 -9.13
C SER A 127 -0.33 6.83 -7.66
N HIS A 128 -1.33 6.71 -6.79
CA HIS A 128 -1.13 6.60 -5.35
C HIS A 128 -1.95 5.46 -4.79
N THR A 129 -1.35 4.68 -3.89
CA THR A 129 -1.99 3.54 -3.23
C THR A 129 -2.01 3.80 -1.73
N VAL A 130 -3.18 3.69 -1.10
CA VAL A 130 -3.36 3.86 0.35
C VAL A 130 -4.04 2.66 0.98
N PHE A 131 -3.77 2.45 2.28
CA PHE A 131 -4.52 1.52 3.11
C PHE A 131 -5.49 2.29 4.02
N CYS A 132 -6.71 1.80 4.11
CA CYS A 132 -7.79 2.45 4.85
C CYS A 132 -8.44 1.46 5.81
N THR A 133 -8.89 1.99 6.95
CA THR A 133 -9.78 1.30 7.89
C THR A 133 -11.01 2.17 8.13
N LYS A 134 -12.12 1.55 8.49
CA LYS A 134 -13.37 2.21 8.83
C LYS A 134 -13.75 1.91 10.27
N ASP A 135 -14.22 2.91 10.99
CA ASP A 135 -14.78 2.71 12.32
C ASP A 135 -16.27 2.36 12.27
N VAL A 136 -16.85 2.05 13.43
CA VAL A 136 -18.26 1.68 13.58
C VAL A 136 -19.25 2.77 13.13
N ASN A 137 -18.80 4.01 13.04
CA ASN A 137 -19.62 5.15 12.61
C ASN A 137 -19.46 5.45 11.11
N GLY A 138 -18.65 4.65 10.41
CA GLY A 138 -18.37 4.81 8.99
C GLY A 138 -17.24 5.78 8.66
N ALA A 139 -16.58 6.37 9.66
CA ALA A 139 -15.47 7.28 9.42
C ALA A 139 -14.23 6.50 8.96
N ILE A 140 -13.57 7.01 7.93
CA ILE A 140 -12.45 6.36 7.27
C ILE A 140 -11.15 6.94 7.79
N THR A 141 -10.30 6.08 8.35
CA THR A 141 -8.92 6.39 8.69
C THR A 141 -8.02 5.92 7.56
N VAL A 142 -7.35 6.85 6.90
CA VAL A 142 -6.44 6.62 5.78
C VAL A 142 -5.00 6.70 6.26
N TYR A 143 -4.29 5.61 6.06
CA TYR A 143 -2.86 5.53 6.26
C TYR A 143 -2.16 5.85 4.96
N ASN A 144 -0.97 6.43 5.07
CA ASN A 144 -0.10 6.70 3.91
C ASN A 144 -0.68 7.60 2.82
N ASN A 145 -1.63 8.47 3.19
CA ASN A 145 -2.33 9.40 2.31
C ASN A 145 -1.42 10.38 1.57
N TYR A 146 -0.32 10.80 2.21
CA TYR A 146 0.75 11.50 1.53
C TYR A 146 2.11 10.95 1.95
N SER A 147 3.10 11.11 1.06
CA SER A 147 4.45 10.56 1.29
C SER A 147 5.12 11.03 2.58
N ARG A 148 4.74 12.19 3.13
CA ARG A 148 5.33 12.81 4.33
C ARG A 148 4.39 12.84 5.53
N ASP A 149 3.21 12.24 5.44
CA ASP A 149 2.26 12.24 6.57
C ASP A 149 2.82 11.38 7.71
N SER A 150 3.01 11.97 8.89
CA SER A 150 3.48 11.25 10.09
C SER A 150 2.35 10.56 10.85
N MET A 151 1.11 10.94 10.58
CA MET A 151 -0.10 10.47 11.22
C MET A 151 -1.15 10.12 10.17
N PRO A 152 -2.07 9.19 10.46
CA PRO A 152 -3.17 8.91 9.55
C PRO A 152 -4.14 10.10 9.49
N ARG A 153 -4.86 10.20 8.37
CA ARG A 153 -5.92 11.20 8.18
C ARG A 153 -7.29 10.56 8.36
N LYS A 154 -8.27 11.35 8.78
CA LYS A 154 -9.65 10.90 8.95
C LYS A 154 -10.56 11.65 8.00
N TYR A 155 -11.49 10.91 7.41
CA TYR A 155 -12.53 11.40 6.51
C TYR A 155 -13.88 10.88 6.96
N LYS A 156 -14.95 11.65 6.78
CA LYS A 156 -16.31 11.24 7.19
C LYS A 156 -16.94 10.24 6.23
N SER A 157 -16.48 10.21 4.98
CA SER A 157 -17.05 9.36 3.94
C SER A 157 -16.04 8.99 2.85
N PHE A 158 -16.36 7.95 2.09
CA PHE A 158 -15.56 7.54 0.93
C PHE A 158 -15.48 8.64 -0.14
N LYS A 159 -16.60 9.37 -0.34
CA LYS A 159 -16.66 10.52 -1.26
C LYS A 159 -15.71 11.64 -0.85
N GLU A 160 -15.66 11.97 0.45
CA GLU A 160 -14.75 13.00 0.97
C GLU A 160 -13.28 12.57 0.84
N MET A 161 -13.01 11.28 1.04
CA MET A 161 -11.67 10.71 0.91
C MET A 161 -11.15 10.75 -0.54
N ILE A 162 -11.96 10.29 -1.50
CA ILE A 162 -11.51 10.11 -2.89
C ILE A 162 -11.65 11.39 -3.73
N GLY A 163 -12.59 12.28 -3.37
CA GLY A 163 -12.89 13.48 -4.14
C GLY A 163 -13.22 13.16 -5.61
N ASP A 164 -12.48 13.80 -6.52
CA ASP A 164 -12.62 13.62 -7.98
C ASP A 164 -11.56 12.66 -8.56
N GLU A 165 -10.82 11.94 -7.71
CA GLU A 165 -9.77 11.04 -8.19
C GLU A 165 -10.34 9.83 -8.94
N VAL A 166 -9.64 9.47 -10.02
CA VAL A 166 -10.01 8.29 -10.82
C VAL A 166 -9.36 7.05 -10.22
N ILE A 167 -10.19 6.14 -9.72
CA ILE A 167 -9.77 4.88 -9.10
C ILE A 167 -9.26 3.89 -10.17
N ILE A 168 -8.05 3.38 -9.97
CA ILE A 168 -7.41 2.35 -10.79
C ILE A 168 -7.80 0.95 -10.31
N SER A 169 -7.76 0.73 -9.00
CA SER A 169 -8.14 -0.57 -8.40
C SER A 169 -8.48 -0.41 -6.93
N ALA A 170 -9.35 -1.28 -6.42
CA ALA A 170 -9.59 -1.39 -4.99
C ALA A 170 -9.73 -2.85 -4.54
N TYR A 171 -9.37 -3.10 -3.28
CA TYR A 171 -9.46 -4.39 -2.62
C TYR A 171 -10.10 -4.23 -1.26
N ILE A 172 -11.03 -5.12 -0.94
CA ILE A 172 -11.49 -5.32 0.43
C ILE A 172 -10.46 -6.20 1.13
N ILE A 173 -10.04 -5.77 2.32
CA ILE A 173 -9.11 -6.48 3.18
C ILE A 173 -9.89 -7.05 4.35
N THR A 174 -9.98 -8.38 4.40
CA THR A 174 -10.66 -9.12 5.46
C THR A 174 -9.90 -10.42 5.69
N GLU A 175 -9.94 -10.92 6.94
CA GLU A 175 -9.44 -12.24 7.31
C GLU A 175 -10.15 -13.34 6.52
#